data_AF-A0A963HH07-F1
#
_entry.id   AF-A0A963HH07-F1
#
_cell.length_a   1.000
_cell.length_b   1.000
_cell.length_c   1.000
_cell.angle_alpha   90.00
_cell.angle_beta   90.00
_cell.angle_gamma   90.00
#
_symmetry.space_group_name_H-M   'P 1'
#
loop_
_entity.id
_entity.type
_entity.pdbx_description
1 polymer ?
#
loop_
_entity_poly.entity_id
_entity_poly.type
_entity_poly.pdbx_seq_one_letter_code
_entity_poly.pdbx_strand_id
1 'polypeptide(L)' 'MALNTQPNLFEPGKRYFRAFSPGDDFYEALIETHRELSDEQSEMVNARLILLLANHIGDISVLREAMSIARAGVASKD' A
#
# COMPACT_ATOMS: atom_id res chain seq x y z
N MET A 1 -15.29 -3.55 -8.98
CA MET A 1 -14.54 -2.49 -9.70
C MET A 1 -13.18 -3.06 -10.08
N ALA A 2 -12.46 -2.55 -11.10
CA ALA A 2 -11.12 -3.06 -11.41
C ALA A 2 -10.07 -2.42 -10.49
N LEU A 3 -8.97 -3.14 -10.19
CA LEU A 3 -7.86 -2.59 -9.42
C LEU A 3 -7.22 -1.40 -10.18
N ASN A 4 -6.98 -0.29 -9.48
CA ASN A 4 -6.22 0.83 -10.03
C ASN A 4 -4.71 0.62 -9.79
N THR A 5 -3.93 0.49 -10.86
CA THR A 5 -2.47 0.33 -10.82
C THR A 5 -1.71 1.62 -11.17
N GLN A 6 -2.42 2.72 -11.41
CA GLN A 6 -1.82 4.03 -11.69
C GLN A 6 -1.61 4.81 -10.39
N PRO A 7 -0.67 5.78 -10.34
CA PRO A 7 -0.50 6.66 -9.19
C PRO A 7 -1.82 7.36 -8.82
N ASN A 8 -2.29 7.14 -7.58
CA ASN A 8 -3.59 7.63 -7.11
C ASN A 8 -3.57 8.05 -5.63
N LEU A 9 -2.39 8.43 -5.11
CA LEU A 9 -2.27 8.96 -3.76
C LEU A 9 -2.55 10.46 -3.76
N PHE A 10 -3.47 10.89 -2.90
CA PHE A 10 -3.83 12.30 -2.70
C PHE A 10 -4.48 12.49 -1.32
N GLU A 11 -4.44 13.72 -0.81
CA GLU A 11 -5.21 14.15 0.35
C GLU A 11 -6.31 15.11 -0.11
N PRO A 12 -7.60 14.85 0.20
CA PRO A 12 -8.69 15.75 -0.16
C PRO A 12 -8.44 17.18 0.33
N GLY A 13 -8.46 18.15 -0.59
CA GLY A 13 -8.25 19.57 -0.27
C GLY A 13 -6.78 20.01 -0.21
N LYS A 14 -5.80 19.09 -0.23
CA LYS A 14 -4.37 19.43 -0.29
C LYS A 14 -3.94 19.58 -1.75
N ARG A 15 -3.26 20.69 -2.07
CA ARG A 15 -2.64 20.91 -3.37
C ARG A 15 -1.15 20.62 -3.28
N TYR A 16 -0.71 19.60 -3.99
CA TYR A 16 0.71 19.26 -4.10
C TYR A 16 1.33 20.01 -5.28
N PHE A 17 2.48 20.65 -5.04
CA PHE A 17 3.21 21.37 -6.09
C PHE A 17 3.96 20.43 -7.05
N ARG A 18 4.29 19.21 -6.59
CA ARG A 18 4.90 18.15 -7.40
C ARG A 18 4.01 16.91 -7.36
N ALA A 19 3.83 16.26 -8.51
CA ALA A 19 2.92 15.12 -8.66
C ALA A 19 3.31 13.90 -7.81
N PHE A 20 4.59 13.75 -7.44
CA PHE A 20 5.09 12.61 -6.67
C PHE A 20 5.04 12.83 -5.15
N SER A 21 4.87 14.08 -4.69
CA SER A 21 4.88 14.41 -3.26
C SER A 21 3.84 13.66 -2.40
N PRO A 22 2.60 13.34 -2.86
CA PRO A 22 1.69 12.54 -2.05
C PRO A 22 2.22 11.11 -1.79
N GLY A 23 2.95 10.55 -2.75
CA GLY A 23 3.56 9.24 -2.61
C GLY A 23 4.74 9.27 -1.64
N ASP A 24 5.56 10.32 -1.71
CA ASP A 24 6.67 10.53 -0.79
C ASP A 24 6.17 10.72 0.65
N ASP A 25 5.14 11.57 0.87
CA ASP A 25 4.53 11.80 2.18
C ASP A 25 3.97 10.49 2.79
N PHE A 26 3.28 9.68 1.97
CA PHE A 26 2.76 8.38 2.42
C PHE A 26 3.89 7.39 2.75
N TYR A 27 4.94 7.34 1.91
CA TYR A 27 6.06 6.44 2.12
C TYR A 27 6.86 6.82 3.37
N GLU A 28 7.05 8.11 3.65
CA GLU A 28 7.62 8.60 4.89
C GLU A 28 6.79 8.15 6.10
N ALA A 29 5.47 8.36 6.07
CA ALA A 29 4.58 7.92 7.15
C ALA A 29 4.63 6.39 7.37
N LEU A 30 4.78 5.61 6.30
CA LEU A 30 4.97 4.17 6.39
C LEU A 30 6.29 3.82 7.08
N ILE A 31 7.41 4.44 6.69
CA ILE A 31 8.71 4.25 7.35
C ILE A 31 8.62 4.58 8.84
N GLU A 32 8.01 5.72 9.18
CA GLU A 32 7.82 6.13 10.57
C GLU A 32 7.03 5.10 11.38
N THR A 33 6.02 4.46 10.78
CA THR A 33 5.23 3.41 11.43
C THR A 33 6.06 2.19 11.83
N HIS A 34 7.15 1.93 11.11
CA HIS A 34 8.06 0.80 11.38
C HIS A 34 9.28 1.17 12.25
N ARG A 35 9.46 2.46 12.57
CA ARG A 35 10.60 2.93 13.37
C ARG A 35 10.58 2.27 14.75
N GLU A 36 11.77 1.88 15.24
CA GLU A 36 11.98 1.25 16.55
C GLU A 36 11.32 -0.13 16.75
N LEU A 37 10.77 -0.74 15.69
CA LEU A 37 10.23 -2.10 15.74
C LEU A 37 11.30 -3.14 15.38
N SER A 38 11.20 -4.33 15.97
CA SER A 38 11.91 -5.51 15.47
C SER A 38 11.34 -5.97 14.13
N ASP A 39 12.07 -6.82 13.42
CA ASP A 39 11.61 -7.40 12.15
C ASP A 39 10.26 -8.14 12.31
N GLU A 40 10.10 -8.93 13.37
CA GLU A 40 8.85 -9.65 13.66
C GLU A 40 7.69 -8.69 13.95
N GLN A 41 7.95 -7.61 14.70
CA GLN A 41 6.93 -6.58 14.96
C GLN A 41 6.55 -5.83 13.67
N SER A 42 7.53 -5.54 12.83
CA SER A 42 7.36 -4.92 11.52
C SER A 42 6.48 -5.79 10.59
N GLU A 43 6.73 -7.10 10.55
CA GLU A 43 5.89 -8.06 9.83
C GLU A 43 4.45 -8.11 10.37
N MET A 44 4.28 -8.07 11.70
CA MET A 44 2.96 -8.03 12.33
C MET A 44 2.20 -6.74 11.97
N VAL A 45 2.88 -5.59 11.93
CA VAL A 45 2.30 -4.32 11.47
C VAL A 45 1.83 -4.45 10.03
N ASN A 46 2.67 -4.99 9.14
CA ASN A 46 2.30 -5.19 7.74
C ASN A 46 1.07 -6.09 7.57
N ALA A 47 1.02 -7.22 8.28
CA ALA A 47 -0.13 -8.12 8.23
C ALA A 47 -1.42 -7.43 8.70
N ARG A 48 -1.36 -6.66 9.80
CA ARG A 48 -2.50 -5.91 10.32
C ARG A 48 -2.93 -4.80 9.37
N LEU A 49 -1.98 -4.06 8.80
CA LEU A 49 -2.25 -2.99 7.84
C LEU A 49 -2.94 -3.54 6.59
N ILE A 50 -2.46 -4.66 6.03
CA ILE A 50 -3.09 -5.33 4.89
C ILE A 50 -4.54 -5.68 5.19
N LEU A 51 -4.83 -6.25 6.36
CA LEU A 51 -6.21 -6.62 6.74
C LEU A 51 -7.12 -5.40 6.90
N LEU A 52 -6.61 -4.30 7.50
CA LEU A 52 -7.36 -3.06 7.64
C LEU A 52 -7.70 -2.43 6.28
N LEU A 53 -6.72 -2.36 5.37
CA LEU A 53 -6.92 -1.84 4.02
C LEU A 53 -7.85 -2.74 3.20
N ALA A 54 -7.71 -4.06 3.33
CA ALA A 54 -8.61 -5.01 2.68
C ALA A 54 -10.06 -4.83 3.11
N ASN A 55 -10.29 -4.63 4.41
CA ASN A 55 -11.62 -4.32 4.95
C ASN A 55 -12.14 -2.97 4.44
N HIS A 56 -11.28 -1.94 4.33
CA HIS A 56 -11.67 -0.64 3.79
C HIS A 56 -12.05 -0.72 2.29
N ILE A 57 -11.34 -1.54 1.50
CA ILE A 57 -11.64 -1.77 0.07
C ILE A 57 -12.94 -2.56 -0.11
N GLY A 58 -13.17 -3.61 0.68
CA GLY A 58 -14.41 -4.40 0.72
C GLY A 58 -14.72 -5.28 -0.50
N ASP A 59 -14.20 -4.95 -1.69
CA ASP A 59 -14.40 -5.72 -2.93
C ASP A 59 -13.40 -6.88 -3.04
N ILE A 60 -13.87 -8.11 -2.79
CA ILE A 60 -13.06 -9.34 -2.86
C ILE A 60 -12.44 -9.55 -4.24
N SER A 61 -13.08 -9.10 -5.33
CA SER A 61 -12.53 -9.26 -6.68
C SER A 61 -11.27 -8.41 -6.88
N VAL A 62 -11.28 -7.17 -6.39
CA VAL A 62 -10.11 -6.27 -6.37
C VAL A 62 -8.97 -6.87 -5.54
N LEU A 63 -9.29 -7.42 -4.36
CA LEU A 63 -8.29 -8.04 -3.49
C LEU A 63 -7.63 -9.26 -4.14
N ARG A 64 -8.41 -10.10 -4.84
CA ARG A 64 -7.88 -11.26 -5.58
C ARG A 64 -6.99 -10.85 -6.75
N GLU A 65 -7.39 -9.81 -7.48
CA GLU A 65 -6.58 -9.25 -8.57
C GLU A 65 -5.24 -8.72 -8.04
N ALA A 66 -5.27 -7.95 -6.94
CA ALA A 66 -4.07 -7.43 -6.29
C ALA A 66 -3.10 -8.54 -5.84
N MET A 67 -3.61 -9.59 -5.19
CA MET A 67 -2.80 -10.75 -4.78
C MET A 67 -2.17 -11.48 -5.98
N SER A 68 -2.91 -11.64 -7.08
CA SER A 68 -2.40 -12.25 -8.30
C SER A 68 -1.23 -11.46 -8.90
N ILE A 69 -1.39 -10.14 -9.02
CA ILE A 69 -0.35 -9.23 -9.53
C ILE A 69 0.88 -9.23 -8.62
N ALA A 70 0.68 -9.11 -7.29
CA ALA A 70 1.77 -9.12 -6.33
C ALA A 70 2.60 -10.41 -6.39
N ARG A 71 1.94 -11.57 -6.48
CA ARG A 71 2.62 -12.87 -6.62
C ARG A 71 3.41 -12.97 -7.93
N ALA A 72 2.84 -12.50 -9.04
CA ALA A 72 3.50 -12.50 -10.33
C ALA A 72 4.77 -11.63 -10.36
N GLY A 73 4.74 -10.47 -9.70
CA GLY A 73 5.89 -9.55 -9.64
C GLY A 73 7.11 -10.10 -8.88
N VAL A 74 6.91 -11.04 -7.96
CA VAL A 74 8.00 -11.74 -7.26
C VAL A 74 8.48 -12.96 -8.04
N ALA A 75 7.57 -13.72 -8.64
CA ALA A 75 7.90 -14.94 -9.40
C ALA A 75 8.55 -14.67 -10.77
N SER A 76 8.44 -13.45 -11.30
CA SER A 76 9.04 -13.07 -12.60
C SER A 76 10.45 -12.49 -12.46
N LYS A 77 11.09 -12.62 -11.29
CA LYS A 77 12.47 -12.17 -11.03
C LYS A 77 13.54 -13.23 -11.35
N ASP A 78 13.21 -14.20 -12.20
CA ASP A 78 14.15 -15.16 -12.81
C ASP A 78 14.49 -14.75 -14.26
#